data_AF-A0A7X2P9C6-F1
#
_entry.id   AF-A0A7X2P9C6-F1
#
_cell.length_a   1.000
_cell.length_b   1.000
_cell.length_c   1.000
_cell.angle_alpha   90.00
_cell.angle_beta   90.00
_cell.angle_gamma   90.00
#
_symmetry.space_group_name_H-M   'P 1'
#
loop_
_entity.id
_entity.type
_entity.pdbx_description
1 polymer ?
#
loop_
_entity_poly.entity_id
_entity_poly.type
_entity_poly.pdbx_seq_one_letter_code
_entity_poly.pdbx_strand_id
1 'polypeptide(L)'
;MKENTTVWKVWNSGDRKKRVLLGAVLLLVLAATAFRVYLAWRAPYVFQTMADHDDALQVTQAESLIQSRWLGTYGQLTLSKGISFPVFLTVLNRLHIPYGMGLGFFMVLTSACVMTSLRPVFGNLWLRLGGYVALLYNPLGFSSHLALRIYRSSLTPWACLLVLAAFTGIFLRRREPLRYLIFWSLLGVVSLPFFWYLREDSVWLAPYVLLASLITALIWIFCIKRRGVPLLLSILSLLLPFGSLYGVRKVQEAENLKCYQIAAVNDRSETNFAVVMNLLHHIDDGTGRMDRVREQDQEWVSREAMQQAVSVSPALQEIREEIQDYWDAWAGDNGRIEGDIASWMLRDAVRSGGYYTDGAAADAYYGTVAEELEEAFQNGKLKERKAVYLSSQAKGFRTKDFTESIPLTFQTFWEDAVWTWCTEEENVSQGSPEQLLLWERVLRTNTVWSDTALQNLKADPNQTEYGQLREALNSQIAQRQKRVASLANGISEAWKVLSVPLMILAVLGYLCTIAGMIRDRKRDPEKQWFSLWLVMTGVLLSAWLDIYMVCLFSRWLVGGFSGIFSFYGNVAYTLIALLEIMGIGCLIRAAREKLADRKKTDLSDKGEKRDEPIRCEKDQ
;
A
#
# COMPACT_ATOMS: atom_id res chain seq x y z
N MET A 1 -17.41 4.15 32.83
CA MET A 1 -16.00 4.36 32.45
C MET A 1 -15.91 5.63 31.59
N LYS A 2 -15.35 6.72 32.12
CA LYS A 2 -15.26 8.04 31.46
C LYS A 2 -13.86 8.67 31.54
N GLU A 3 -12.83 7.90 31.88
CA GLU A 3 -11.46 8.42 31.84
C GLU A 3 -10.83 8.22 30.47
N ASN A 4 -11.33 8.96 29.49
CA ASN A 4 -10.49 9.39 28.38
C ASN A 4 -9.43 10.32 28.97
N THR A 5 -8.24 9.78 29.25
CA THR A 5 -7.07 10.54 29.67
C THR A 5 -6.57 11.35 28.48
N THR A 6 -6.80 12.65 28.50
CA THR A 6 -6.30 13.58 27.47
C THR A 6 -5.10 14.34 27.99
N VAL A 7 -4.27 14.87 27.08
CA VAL A 7 -3.19 15.80 27.43
C VAL A 7 -3.71 16.89 28.35
N TRP A 8 -4.83 17.52 27.98
CA TRP A 8 -5.48 18.57 28.78
C TRP A 8 -5.87 18.11 30.20
N LYS A 9 -6.45 16.92 30.36
CA LYS A 9 -6.80 16.39 31.69
C LYS A 9 -5.58 16.07 32.55
N VAL A 10 -4.51 15.56 31.97
CA VAL A 10 -3.26 15.28 32.70
C VAL A 10 -2.57 16.60 33.06
N TRP A 11 -2.54 17.56 32.14
CA TRP A 11 -1.97 18.88 32.35
C TRP A 11 -2.71 19.70 33.42
N ASN A 12 -4.02 19.49 33.57
CA ASN A 12 -4.83 20.15 34.59
C ASN A 12 -5.04 19.29 35.84
N SER A 13 -4.55 18.05 35.87
CA SER A 13 -4.48 17.30 37.12
C SER A 13 -3.46 18.01 38.01
N GLY A 14 -3.84 18.46 39.21
CA GLY A 14 -2.95 19.22 40.12
C GLY A 14 -1.65 18.51 40.50
N ASP A 15 -1.45 17.28 40.02
CA ASP A 15 -0.27 16.44 40.18
C ASP A 15 0.91 16.95 39.34
N ARG A 16 1.81 17.70 39.99
CA ARG A 16 3.04 18.23 39.37
C ARG A 16 3.90 17.13 38.72
N LYS A 17 4.00 15.94 39.32
CA LYS A 17 4.83 14.85 38.78
C LYS A 17 4.27 14.35 37.44
N LYS A 18 2.95 14.17 37.34
CA LYS A 18 2.30 13.77 36.08
C LYS A 18 2.45 14.81 34.98
N ARG A 19 2.42 16.10 35.32
CA ARG A 19 2.61 17.19 34.34
C ARG A 19 4.03 17.23 33.80
N VAL A 20 5.03 17.11 34.67
CA VAL A 20 6.44 17.04 34.27
C VAL A 20 6.69 15.81 33.39
N LEU A 21 6.19 14.64 33.79
CA LEU A 21 6.29 13.42 33.00
C LEU A 21 5.63 13.57 31.62
N LEU A 22 4.43 14.14 31.56
CA LEU A 22 3.74 14.41 30.30
C LEU A 22 4.56 15.35 29.40
N GLY A 23 5.09 16.45 29.96
CA GLY A 23 5.95 17.38 29.21
C GLY A 23 7.19 16.69 28.63
N ALA A 24 7.88 15.88 29.44
CA ALA A 24 9.04 15.12 29.01
C ALA A 24 8.71 14.11 27.90
N VAL A 25 7.62 13.35 28.03
CA VAL A 25 7.21 12.38 27.00
C VAL A 25 6.78 13.07 25.72
N LEU A 26 6.05 14.19 25.78
CA LEU A 26 5.69 14.93 24.57
C LEU A 26 6.93 15.47 23.86
N LEU A 27 7.92 15.97 24.60
CA LEU A 27 9.20 16.39 24.03
C LEU A 27 9.95 15.23 23.39
N LEU A 28 9.98 14.05 24.03
CA LEU A 28 10.57 12.84 23.45
C LEU A 28 9.85 12.39 22.18
N VAL A 29 8.52 12.43 22.15
CA VAL A 29 7.74 12.09 20.95
C VAL A 29 8.00 13.09 19.82
N LEU A 30 8.08 14.39 20.12
CA LEU A 30 8.45 15.41 19.13
C LEU A 30 9.87 15.20 18.61
N ALA A 31 10.83 14.91 19.48
CA ALA A 31 12.20 14.59 19.10
C ALA A 31 12.26 13.33 18.23
N ALA A 32 11.53 12.27 18.59
CA ALA A 32 11.41 11.06 17.79
C ALA A 32 10.75 11.33 16.43
N THR A 33 9.77 12.23 16.37
CA THR A 33 9.12 12.65 15.12
C THR A 33 10.10 13.36 14.21
N ALA A 34 10.81 14.36 14.73
CA ALA A 34 11.83 15.11 13.99
C ALA A 34 12.97 14.19 13.53
N PHE A 35 13.41 13.27 14.40
CA PHE A 35 14.46 12.31 14.09
C PHE A 35 14.03 11.35 12.98
N ARG A 36 12.77 10.90 12.94
CA ARG A 36 12.27 10.06 11.84
C ARG A 36 12.34 10.77 10.49
N VAL A 37 11.90 12.04 10.45
CA VAL A 37 11.95 12.86 9.23
C VAL A 37 13.40 13.09 8.82
N TYR A 38 14.30 13.32 9.77
CA TYR A 38 15.73 13.43 9.50
C TYR A 38 16.30 12.13 8.89
N LEU A 39 15.98 10.96 9.46
CA LEU A 39 16.41 9.66 8.91
C LEU A 39 15.89 9.46 7.49
N ALA A 40 14.62 9.79 7.23
CA ALA A 40 14.05 9.70 5.88
C ALA A 40 14.74 10.68 4.92
N TRP A 41 14.99 11.92 5.33
CA TRP A 41 15.69 12.91 4.51
C TRP A 41 17.10 12.48 4.11
N ARG A 42 17.81 11.83 5.03
CA ARG A 42 19.20 11.41 4.84
C ARG A 42 19.34 9.95 4.42
N ALA A 43 18.22 9.30 4.09
CA ALA A 43 18.20 7.92 3.68
C ALA A 43 18.99 7.69 2.37
N PRO A 44 19.51 6.47 2.15
CA PRO A 44 20.23 6.10 0.95
C PRO A 44 19.29 5.80 -0.22
N TYR A 45 18.79 6.87 -0.84
CA TYR A 45 17.98 6.75 -2.05
C TYR A 45 18.84 6.38 -3.26
N VAL A 46 18.47 5.28 -3.91
CA VAL A 46 19.13 4.77 -5.12
C VAL A 46 18.28 5.11 -6.34
N PHE A 47 18.90 5.72 -7.35
CA PHE A 47 18.23 6.08 -8.58
C PHE A 47 18.44 4.96 -9.59
N GLN A 48 17.33 4.36 -10.03
CA GLN A 48 17.32 3.35 -11.09
C GLN A 48 16.87 4.01 -12.39
N THR A 49 17.73 4.83 -12.99
CA THR A 49 17.34 5.65 -14.15
C THR A 49 17.15 4.85 -15.44
N MET A 50 17.53 3.57 -15.45
CA MET A 50 17.36 2.66 -16.60
C MET A 50 16.10 1.78 -16.47
N ALA A 51 15.35 1.89 -15.36
CA ALA A 51 14.13 1.12 -15.16
C ALA A 51 12.95 1.81 -15.87
N ASP A 52 12.98 1.80 -17.21
CA ASP A 52 12.08 2.58 -18.08
C ASP A 52 10.61 2.24 -17.93
N HIS A 53 10.27 1.05 -17.45
CA HIS A 53 8.89 0.64 -17.20
C HIS A 53 8.45 0.84 -15.74
N ASP A 54 9.38 1.15 -14.82
CA ASP A 54 9.15 1.22 -13.38
C ASP A 54 9.43 2.61 -12.80
N ASP A 55 10.63 2.80 -12.25
CA ASP A 55 11.05 3.98 -11.50
C ASP A 55 11.20 5.17 -12.46
N ALA A 56 11.89 4.98 -13.60
CA ALA A 56 12.15 6.03 -14.57
C ALA A 56 10.87 6.53 -15.25
N LEU A 57 9.91 5.65 -15.53
CA LEU A 57 8.59 6.05 -16.04
C LEU A 57 7.93 7.09 -15.12
N GLN A 58 7.86 6.78 -13.82
CA GLN A 58 7.13 7.63 -12.88
C GLN A 58 7.85 8.93 -12.55
N VAL A 59 9.19 8.92 -12.53
CA VAL A 59 9.98 10.17 -12.38
C VAL A 59 9.83 11.05 -13.63
N THR A 60 9.82 10.47 -14.82
CA THR A 60 9.62 11.20 -16.08
C THR A 60 8.21 11.78 -16.20
N GLN A 61 7.20 11.03 -15.75
CA GLN A 61 5.83 11.55 -15.65
C GLN A 61 5.74 12.69 -14.62
N ALA A 62 6.43 12.59 -13.48
CA ALA A 62 6.49 13.68 -12.51
C ALA A 62 7.17 14.93 -13.11
N GLU A 63 8.26 14.77 -13.86
CA GLU A 63 8.89 15.88 -14.58
C GLU A 63 7.91 16.56 -15.54
N SER A 64 7.18 15.76 -16.31
CA SER A 64 6.18 16.26 -17.27
C SER A 64 5.08 17.06 -16.56
N LEU A 65 4.57 16.56 -15.42
CA LEU A 65 3.61 17.27 -14.57
C LEU A 65 4.19 18.57 -13.97
N ILE A 66 5.46 18.57 -13.55
CA ILE A 66 6.15 19.79 -13.07
C ILE A 66 6.15 20.86 -14.16
N GLN A 67 6.37 20.46 -15.42
CA GLN A 67 6.37 21.33 -16.60
C GLN A 67 4.96 21.60 -17.17
N SER A 68 3.91 21.18 -16.47
CA SER A 68 2.50 21.32 -16.90
C SER A 68 2.18 20.62 -18.24
N ARG A 69 2.93 19.56 -18.57
CA ARG A 69 2.74 18.69 -19.73
C ARG A 69 2.15 17.34 -19.31
N TRP A 70 0.92 17.30 -18.78
CA TRP A 70 0.24 16.10 -18.27
C TRP A 70 1.16 14.89 -17.94
N LEU A 71 1.06 13.75 -18.62
CA LEU A 71 1.97 12.59 -18.47
C LEU A 71 3.07 12.52 -19.54
N GLY A 72 3.33 13.63 -20.23
CA GLY A 72 4.27 13.69 -21.36
C GLY A 72 3.64 13.31 -22.69
N THR A 73 4.49 13.03 -23.67
CA THR A 73 4.06 12.59 -25.01
C THR A 73 3.38 11.23 -24.94
N TYR A 74 2.36 10.99 -25.76
CA TYR A 74 1.75 9.68 -25.86
C TYR A 74 2.74 8.65 -26.40
N GLY A 75 2.68 7.43 -25.90
CA GLY A 75 3.52 6.33 -26.31
C GLY A 75 3.14 5.06 -25.56
N GLN A 76 3.90 4.00 -25.79
CA GLN A 76 3.64 2.66 -25.29
C GLN A 76 3.80 2.49 -23.79
N LEU A 77 4.19 3.52 -23.03
CA LEU A 77 4.23 3.48 -21.57
C LEU A 77 3.19 4.40 -20.93
N THR A 78 2.53 5.24 -21.73
CA THR A 78 1.51 6.18 -21.27
C THR A 78 0.29 5.40 -20.79
N LEU A 79 -0.31 5.83 -19.68
CA LEU A 79 -1.43 5.18 -18.99
C LEU A 79 -1.21 3.72 -18.54
N SER A 80 0.04 3.25 -18.51
CA SER A 80 0.34 1.88 -18.07
C SER A 80 0.35 1.72 -16.54
N LYS A 81 0.52 2.82 -15.81
CA LYS A 81 0.61 2.87 -14.34
C LYS A 81 -0.19 4.02 -13.74
N GLY A 82 -0.65 3.80 -12.51
CA GLY A 82 -1.36 4.81 -11.72
C GLY A 82 -0.55 6.12 -11.48
N ILE A 83 -1.26 7.25 -11.55
CA ILE A 83 -0.69 8.62 -11.52
C ILE A 83 -0.31 9.12 -10.11
N SER A 84 -0.75 8.46 -9.03
CA SER A 84 -0.64 9.02 -7.67
C SER A 84 0.80 9.28 -7.23
N PHE A 85 1.74 8.40 -7.58
CA PHE A 85 3.15 8.59 -7.21
C PHE A 85 3.81 9.74 -7.99
N PRO A 86 3.66 9.86 -9.32
CA PRO A 86 4.06 11.06 -10.06
C PRO A 86 3.48 12.37 -9.49
N VAL A 87 2.20 12.38 -9.10
CA VAL A 87 1.55 13.54 -8.47
C VAL A 87 2.18 13.86 -7.12
N PHE A 88 2.49 12.84 -6.31
CA PHE A 88 3.20 13.02 -5.04
C PHE A 88 4.56 13.69 -5.24
N LEU A 89 5.37 13.19 -6.19
CA LEU A 89 6.67 13.80 -6.53
C LEU A 89 6.52 15.24 -7.02
N THR A 90 5.53 15.51 -7.87
CA THR A 90 5.23 16.85 -8.39
C THR A 90 4.88 17.83 -7.27
N VAL A 91 4.02 17.42 -6.34
CA VAL A 91 3.64 18.25 -5.18
C VAL A 91 4.86 18.56 -4.32
N LEU A 92 5.69 17.56 -3.99
CA LEU A 92 6.91 17.79 -3.24
C LEU A 92 7.88 18.74 -3.95
N ASN A 93 8.07 18.55 -5.26
CA ASN A 93 8.95 19.39 -6.06
C ASN A 93 8.50 20.86 -6.06
N ARG A 94 7.20 21.11 -6.30
CA ARG A 94 6.60 22.46 -6.30
C ARG A 94 6.64 23.11 -4.92
N LEU A 95 6.47 22.33 -3.85
CA LEU A 95 6.60 22.80 -2.47
C LEU A 95 8.06 22.94 -1.99
N HIS A 96 9.04 22.64 -2.84
CA HIS A 96 10.46 22.68 -2.49
C HIS A 96 10.84 21.73 -1.34
N ILE A 97 10.12 20.61 -1.21
CA ILE A 97 10.35 19.59 -0.19
C ILE A 97 11.17 18.44 -0.82
N PRO A 98 12.36 18.09 -0.28
CA PRO A 98 13.10 16.90 -0.70
C PRO A 98 12.24 15.63 -0.57
N TYR A 99 12.33 14.72 -1.55
CA TYR A 99 11.57 13.46 -1.57
C TYR A 99 11.58 12.74 -0.23
N GLY A 100 12.76 12.54 0.37
CA GLY A 100 12.87 11.84 1.64
C GLY A 100 12.21 12.55 2.82
N MET A 101 12.22 13.89 2.85
CA MET A 101 11.45 14.63 3.86
C MET A 101 9.95 14.45 3.64
N GLY A 102 9.49 14.51 2.39
CA GLY A 102 8.09 14.29 2.03
C GLY A 102 7.60 12.91 2.43
N LEU A 103 8.39 11.86 2.18
CA LEU A 103 8.12 10.50 2.63
C LEU A 103 8.04 10.42 4.16
N GLY A 104 9.00 11.05 4.86
CA GLY A 104 9.00 11.13 6.32
C GLY A 104 7.74 11.83 6.87
N PHE A 105 7.33 12.95 6.28
CA PHE A 105 6.09 13.64 6.65
C PHE A 105 4.85 12.79 6.39
N PHE A 106 4.82 12.04 5.29
CA PHE A 106 3.73 11.14 4.96
C PHE A 106 3.59 10.01 6.00
N MET A 107 4.71 9.43 6.45
CA MET A 107 4.74 8.46 7.54
C MET A 107 4.27 9.07 8.87
N VAL A 108 4.72 10.29 9.20
CA VAL A 108 4.28 11.02 10.41
C VAL A 108 2.77 11.24 10.41
N LEU A 109 2.22 11.77 9.30
CA LEU A 109 0.80 12.02 9.14
C LEU A 109 0.00 10.74 9.29
N THR A 110 0.41 9.69 8.58
CA THR A 110 -0.26 8.39 8.58
C THR A 110 -0.29 7.77 9.98
N SER A 111 0.86 7.69 10.65
CA SER A 111 0.94 7.14 12.00
C SER A 111 0.09 7.92 13.00
N ALA A 112 0.07 9.25 12.89
CA ALA A 112 -0.78 10.09 13.74
C ALA A 112 -2.28 9.87 13.48
N CYS A 113 -2.68 9.78 12.21
CA CYS A 113 -4.06 9.51 11.81
C CYS A 113 -4.54 8.15 12.29
N VAL A 114 -3.75 7.09 12.12
CA VAL A 114 -4.07 5.73 12.60
C VAL A 114 -4.27 5.72 14.11
N MET A 115 -3.33 6.24 14.90
CA MET A 115 -3.48 6.22 16.36
C MET A 115 -4.60 7.15 16.87
N THR A 116 -4.95 8.18 16.10
CA THR A 116 -6.08 9.06 16.40
C THR A 116 -7.42 8.40 16.05
N SER A 117 -7.46 7.55 15.02
CA SER A 117 -8.68 6.83 14.61
C SER A 117 -9.13 5.87 15.70
N LEU A 118 -8.16 5.19 16.34
CA LEU A 118 -8.36 4.22 17.43
C LEU A 118 -8.65 4.83 18.81
N ARG A 119 -8.61 6.15 18.96
CA ARG A 119 -8.91 6.83 20.23
C ARG A 119 -10.23 6.42 20.91
N PRO A 120 -11.35 6.16 20.20
CA PRO A 120 -12.61 5.75 20.84
C PRO A 120 -12.54 4.40 21.57
N VAL A 121 -11.61 3.52 21.19
CA VAL A 121 -11.43 2.19 21.80
C VAL A 121 -10.20 2.12 22.71
N PHE A 122 -9.17 2.91 22.40
CA PHE A 122 -7.94 3.07 23.19
C PHE A 122 -7.84 4.48 23.79
N GLY A 123 -8.57 4.73 24.88
CA GLY A 123 -8.56 6.01 25.59
C GLY A 123 -7.24 6.33 26.33
N ASN A 124 -6.32 5.37 26.46
CA ASN A 124 -5.04 5.56 27.12
C ASN A 124 -4.09 6.39 26.23
N LEU A 125 -3.70 7.58 26.71
CA LEU A 125 -2.76 8.46 26.02
C LEU A 125 -1.40 7.77 25.75
N TRP A 126 -0.86 7.08 26.74
CA TRP A 126 0.48 6.46 26.65
C TRP A 126 0.53 5.35 25.62
N LEU A 127 -0.52 4.53 25.55
CA LEU A 127 -0.67 3.51 24.51
C LEU A 127 -0.71 4.14 23.11
N ARG A 128 -1.42 5.25 22.95
CA ARG A 128 -1.51 5.93 21.66
C ARG A 128 -0.19 6.59 21.25
N LEU A 129 0.53 7.21 22.18
CA LEU A 129 1.86 7.78 21.92
C LEU A 129 2.89 6.68 21.62
N GLY A 130 2.88 5.58 22.39
CA GLY A 130 3.75 4.43 22.16
C GLY A 130 3.48 3.75 20.82
N GLY A 131 2.20 3.49 20.50
CA GLY A 131 1.81 2.92 19.20
C GLY A 131 2.11 3.87 18.04
N TYR A 132 2.04 5.19 18.25
CA TYR A 132 2.45 6.17 17.24
C TYR A 132 3.95 6.06 16.93
N VAL A 133 4.80 6.03 17.97
CA VAL A 133 6.24 5.88 17.80
C VAL A 133 6.58 4.51 17.18
N ALA A 134 5.93 3.44 17.62
CA ALA A 134 6.12 2.09 17.06
C ALA A 134 5.81 2.06 15.56
N LEU A 135 4.66 2.60 15.14
CA LEU A 135 4.28 2.63 13.73
C LEU A 135 5.21 3.56 12.91
N LEU A 136 5.65 4.67 13.50
CA LEU A 136 6.55 5.63 12.86
C LEU A 136 7.95 5.04 12.60
N TYR A 137 8.42 4.18 13.49
CA TYR A 137 9.71 3.48 13.42
C TYR A 137 9.56 2.02 12.96
N ASN A 138 8.49 1.72 12.21
CA ASN A 138 8.31 0.41 11.59
C ASN A 138 9.50 0.11 10.63
N PRO A 139 10.13 -1.08 10.74
CA PRO A 139 11.30 -1.48 9.94
C PRO A 139 11.12 -1.32 8.43
N LEU A 140 9.90 -1.54 7.95
CA LEU A 140 9.56 -1.39 6.53
C LEU A 140 10.02 -0.04 5.99
N GLY A 141 9.78 1.05 6.74
CA GLY A 141 10.09 2.41 6.32
C GLY A 141 11.58 2.74 6.20
N PHE A 142 12.44 1.78 6.51
CA PHE A 142 13.88 1.87 6.38
C PHE A 142 14.46 0.95 5.32
N SER A 143 13.67 0.01 4.79
CA SER A 143 14.19 -0.99 3.85
C SER A 143 14.47 -0.40 2.47
N SER A 144 15.65 -0.67 1.93
CA SER A 144 16.12 -0.22 0.61
C SER A 144 15.16 -0.65 -0.50
N HIS A 145 14.84 -1.94 -0.54
CA HIS A 145 13.99 -2.53 -1.58
C HIS A 145 12.50 -2.28 -1.34
N LEU A 146 12.03 -2.30 -0.08
CA LEU A 146 10.59 -2.29 0.20
C LEU A 146 9.97 -0.88 0.24
N ALA A 147 10.64 0.10 0.87
CA ALA A 147 10.03 1.42 1.12
C ALA A 147 10.93 2.64 0.86
N LEU A 148 12.22 2.44 0.53
CA LEU A 148 13.10 3.53 0.11
C LEU A 148 13.30 3.60 -1.40
N ARG A 149 12.96 2.54 -2.17
CA ARG A 149 12.96 2.59 -3.64
C ARG A 149 12.12 3.78 -4.14
N ILE A 150 12.58 4.48 -5.17
CA ILE A 150 11.83 5.63 -5.73
C ILE A 150 10.76 5.10 -6.68
N TYR A 151 9.78 4.45 -6.09
CA TYR A 151 8.71 3.75 -6.77
C TYR A 151 7.45 3.76 -5.91
N ARG A 152 6.28 3.64 -6.55
CA ARG A 152 4.97 3.58 -5.90
C ARG A 152 4.85 2.62 -4.71
N SER A 153 5.63 1.53 -4.70
CA SER A 153 5.65 0.58 -3.59
C SER A 153 5.98 1.26 -2.26
N SER A 154 6.79 2.32 -2.28
CA SER A 154 7.20 3.06 -1.08
C SER A 154 6.09 3.87 -0.42
N LEU A 155 5.04 4.23 -1.17
CA LEU A 155 3.87 4.94 -0.63
C LEU A 155 2.69 4.02 -0.32
N THR A 156 2.62 2.86 -0.97
CA THR A 156 1.45 1.97 -0.91
C THR A 156 1.08 1.55 0.53
N PRO A 157 2.02 1.09 1.38
CA PRO A 157 1.70 0.68 2.76
C PRO A 157 1.12 1.83 3.59
N TRP A 158 1.70 3.02 3.47
CA TRP A 158 1.29 4.20 4.23
C TRP A 158 -0.04 4.77 3.72
N ALA A 159 -0.26 4.78 2.40
CA ALA A 159 -1.53 5.17 1.80
C ALA A 159 -2.67 4.23 2.22
N CYS A 160 -2.42 2.91 2.26
CA CYS A 160 -3.38 1.92 2.77
C CYS A 160 -3.76 2.22 4.22
N LEU A 161 -2.78 2.43 5.11
CA LEU A 161 -3.04 2.80 6.50
C LEU A 161 -3.87 4.08 6.63
N LEU A 162 -3.68 5.06 5.74
CA LEU A 162 -4.45 6.31 5.74
C LEU A 162 -5.92 6.08 5.35
N VAL A 163 -6.19 5.20 4.39
CA VAL A 163 -7.54 4.73 4.04
C VAL A 163 -8.17 4.00 5.22
N LEU A 164 -7.45 3.04 5.82
CA LEU A 164 -7.90 2.32 7.01
C LEU A 164 -8.22 3.29 8.16
N ALA A 165 -7.37 4.30 8.40
CA ALA A 165 -7.59 5.30 9.42
C ALA A 165 -8.87 6.12 9.18
N ALA A 166 -9.15 6.50 7.92
CA ALA A 166 -10.37 7.22 7.55
C ALA A 166 -11.63 6.39 7.87
N PHE A 167 -11.74 5.18 7.34
CA PHE A 167 -12.93 4.34 7.53
C PHE A 167 -13.06 3.80 8.96
N THR A 168 -11.96 3.43 9.62
CA THR A 168 -11.95 3.10 11.07
C THR A 168 -12.41 4.30 11.90
N GLY A 169 -11.93 5.50 11.55
CA GLY A 169 -12.24 6.73 12.25
C GLY A 169 -13.74 7.06 12.22
N ILE A 170 -14.37 6.89 11.06
CA ILE A 170 -15.82 7.00 10.87
C ILE A 170 -16.54 5.91 11.67
N PHE A 171 -16.17 4.64 11.47
CA PHE A 171 -16.84 3.50 12.10
C PHE A 171 -16.80 3.57 13.63
N LEU A 172 -15.65 3.87 14.23
CA LEU A 172 -15.51 3.96 15.68
C LEU A 172 -16.20 5.18 16.29
N ARG A 173 -16.56 6.18 15.47
CA ARG A 173 -17.32 7.38 15.88
C ARG A 173 -18.75 7.39 15.36
N ARG A 174 -19.26 6.27 14.86
CA ARG A 174 -20.63 6.15 14.33
C ARG A 174 -21.73 6.64 15.29
N ARG A 175 -21.51 6.64 16.61
CA ARG A 175 -22.46 7.19 17.59
C ARG A 175 -22.30 8.68 17.88
N GLU A 176 -21.21 9.30 17.46
CA GLU A 176 -20.90 10.71 17.72
C GLU A 176 -21.63 11.66 16.74
N PRO A 177 -21.79 12.94 17.11
CA PRO A 177 -22.31 13.96 16.20
C PRO A 177 -21.49 14.09 14.90
N LEU A 178 -22.14 14.50 13.82
CA LEU A 178 -21.54 14.60 12.47
C LEU A 178 -20.21 15.35 12.43
N ARG A 179 -20.05 16.41 13.23
CA ARG A 179 -18.79 17.19 13.30
C ARG A 179 -17.54 16.35 13.60
N TYR A 180 -17.69 15.21 14.28
CA TYR A 180 -16.58 14.31 14.57
C TYR A 180 -16.30 13.29 13.46
N LEU A 181 -17.18 13.20 12.46
CA LEU A 181 -17.02 12.37 11.26
C LEU A 181 -16.38 13.14 10.10
N ILE A 182 -16.60 14.46 10.03
CA ILE A 182 -16.16 15.31 8.91
C ILE A 182 -14.66 15.17 8.65
N PHE A 183 -13.82 15.24 9.68
CA PHE A 183 -12.37 15.07 9.50
C PHE A 183 -12.02 13.73 8.83
N TRP A 184 -12.65 12.63 9.24
CA TRP A 184 -12.38 11.31 8.69
C TRP A 184 -12.95 11.13 7.28
N SER A 185 -14.08 11.76 7.00
CA SER A 185 -14.65 11.84 5.66
C SER A 185 -13.72 12.60 4.70
N LEU A 186 -13.25 13.78 5.11
CA LEU A 186 -12.28 14.58 4.33
C LEU A 186 -10.94 13.84 4.16
N LEU A 187 -10.50 13.11 5.19
CA LEU A 187 -9.32 12.25 5.06
C LEU A 187 -9.55 11.18 3.99
N GLY A 188 -10.73 10.52 3.98
CA GLY A 188 -11.10 9.53 2.97
C GLY A 188 -11.25 10.12 1.56
N VAL A 189 -11.74 11.36 1.43
CA VAL A 189 -11.82 12.09 0.15
C VAL A 189 -10.45 12.21 -0.52
N VAL A 190 -9.38 12.34 0.25
CA VAL A 190 -8.01 12.42 -0.28
C VAL A 190 -7.36 11.04 -0.34
N SER A 191 -7.44 10.25 0.73
CA SER A 191 -6.67 9.01 0.85
C SER A 191 -7.17 7.89 -0.04
N LEU A 192 -8.49 7.76 -0.26
CA LEU A 192 -9.06 6.69 -1.08
C LEU A 192 -8.64 6.79 -2.56
N PRO A 193 -8.87 7.92 -3.28
CA PRO A 193 -8.36 8.05 -4.65
C PRO A 193 -6.85 7.97 -4.71
N PHE A 194 -6.13 8.56 -3.76
CA PHE A 194 -4.67 8.51 -3.75
C PHE A 194 -4.16 7.06 -3.70
N PHE A 195 -4.71 6.23 -2.80
CA PHE A 195 -4.37 4.81 -2.74
C PHE A 195 -4.80 4.05 -4.00
N TRP A 196 -6.03 4.26 -4.46
CA TRP A 196 -6.60 3.53 -5.61
C TRP A 196 -5.79 3.72 -6.90
N TYR A 197 -5.25 4.92 -7.12
CA TYR A 197 -4.43 5.25 -8.29
C TYR A 197 -2.92 5.16 -8.04
N LEU A 198 -2.47 4.48 -6.97
CA LEU A 198 -1.06 4.10 -6.82
C LEU A 198 -0.75 2.82 -7.59
N ARG A 199 -1.57 1.78 -7.43
CA ARG A 199 -1.36 0.46 -8.04
C ARG A 199 -2.65 -0.10 -8.62
N GLU A 200 -2.50 -0.86 -9.71
CA GLU A 200 -3.61 -1.45 -10.47
C GLU A 200 -4.33 -2.58 -9.70
N ASP A 201 -3.66 -3.18 -8.72
CA ASP A 201 -4.16 -4.29 -7.92
C ASP A 201 -4.83 -3.85 -6.59
N SER A 202 -5.03 -2.55 -6.38
CA SER A 202 -5.53 -1.97 -5.11
C SER A 202 -6.94 -2.43 -4.70
N VAL A 203 -7.64 -3.19 -5.54
CA VAL A 203 -8.99 -3.73 -5.31
C VAL A 203 -9.09 -4.64 -4.08
N TRP A 204 -7.99 -5.26 -3.65
CA TRP A 204 -7.97 -6.14 -2.47
C TRP A 204 -8.37 -5.42 -1.17
N LEU A 205 -8.25 -4.09 -1.09
CA LEU A 205 -8.70 -3.32 0.08
C LEU A 205 -10.20 -3.01 0.04
N ALA A 206 -10.87 -3.18 -1.10
CA ALA A 206 -12.28 -2.86 -1.29
C ALA A 206 -13.21 -3.58 -0.29
N PRO A 207 -13.04 -4.88 0.06
CA PRO A 207 -13.85 -5.54 1.07
C PRO A 207 -13.85 -4.81 2.41
N TYR A 208 -12.69 -4.31 2.87
CA TYR A 208 -12.60 -3.55 4.11
C TYR A 208 -13.42 -2.26 4.04
N VAL A 209 -13.19 -1.47 2.99
CA VAL A 209 -13.81 -0.15 2.80
C VAL A 209 -15.33 -0.26 2.64
N LEU A 210 -15.79 -1.20 1.82
CA LEU A 210 -17.21 -1.44 1.54
C LEU A 210 -17.93 -2.00 2.77
N LEU A 211 -17.36 -2.99 3.46
CA LEU A 211 -17.99 -3.57 4.66
C LEU A 211 -17.99 -2.59 5.83
N ALA A 212 -16.91 -1.85 6.06
CA ALA A 212 -16.89 -0.81 7.09
C ALA A 212 -17.97 0.25 6.84
N SER A 213 -18.15 0.65 5.58
CA SER A 213 -19.18 1.59 5.16
C SER A 213 -20.59 1.01 5.34
N LEU A 214 -20.84 -0.18 4.80
CA LEU A 214 -22.12 -0.87 4.88
C LEU A 214 -22.54 -1.09 6.34
N ILE A 215 -21.67 -1.67 7.16
CA ILE A 215 -21.95 -1.93 8.57
C ILE A 215 -22.21 -0.61 9.32
N THR A 216 -21.45 0.45 9.04
CA THR A 216 -21.69 1.78 9.64
C THR A 216 -23.08 2.31 9.28
N ALA A 217 -23.47 2.24 8.01
CA ALA A 217 -24.77 2.70 7.54
C ALA A 217 -25.91 1.87 8.14
N LEU A 218 -25.79 0.55 8.17
CA LEU A 218 -26.77 -0.35 8.79
C LEU A 218 -26.94 -0.05 10.28
N ILE A 219 -25.84 0.21 11.01
CA ILE A 219 -25.90 0.61 12.42
C ILE A 219 -26.63 1.96 12.57
N TRP A 220 -26.40 2.93 11.69
CA TRP A 220 -27.14 4.20 11.72
C TRP A 220 -28.65 4.03 11.53
N ILE A 221 -29.05 3.15 10.61
CA ILE A 221 -30.45 2.93 10.25
C ILE A 221 -31.18 2.09 11.31
N PHE A 222 -30.61 0.95 11.69
CA PHE A 222 -31.30 -0.07 12.49
C PHE A 222 -31.03 0.05 13.99
N CYS A 223 -29.79 0.35 14.38
CA CYS A 223 -29.40 0.40 15.79
C CYS A 223 -29.55 1.79 16.40
N ILE A 224 -28.93 2.81 15.80
CA ILE A 224 -28.97 4.20 16.27
C ILE A 224 -30.29 4.87 15.86
N LYS A 225 -30.96 4.34 14.83
CA LYS A 225 -32.23 4.85 14.31
C LYS A 225 -32.17 6.34 13.96
N ARG A 226 -31.06 6.78 13.34
CA ARG A 226 -30.98 8.13 12.74
C ARG A 226 -32.05 8.22 11.65
N ARG A 227 -32.75 9.37 11.56
CA ARG A 227 -33.80 9.64 10.56
C ARG A 227 -33.64 11.05 10.00
N GLY A 228 -34.26 11.32 8.85
CA GLY A 228 -34.30 12.66 8.24
C GLY A 228 -32.91 13.22 7.90
N VAL A 229 -32.74 14.53 8.12
CA VAL A 229 -31.52 15.29 7.79
C VAL A 229 -30.25 14.71 8.45
N PRO A 230 -30.23 14.35 9.76
CA PRO A 230 -29.05 13.72 10.37
C PRO A 230 -28.61 12.41 9.70
N LEU A 231 -29.55 11.56 9.26
CA LEU A 231 -29.21 10.33 8.53
C LEU A 231 -28.62 10.68 7.16
N LEU A 232 -29.30 11.56 6.41
CA LEU A 232 -28.85 12.00 5.09
C LEU A 232 -27.41 12.53 5.13
N LEU A 233 -27.13 13.47 6.04
CA LEU A 233 -25.78 14.05 6.17
C LEU A 233 -24.73 13.02 6.60
N SER A 234 -25.10 12.03 7.41
CA SER A 234 -24.20 10.94 7.81
C SER A 234 -23.87 10.05 6.61
N ILE A 235 -24.87 9.65 5.82
CA ILE A 235 -24.68 8.87 4.60
C ILE A 235 -23.85 9.65 3.59
N LEU A 236 -24.16 10.94 3.36
CA LEU A 236 -23.35 11.78 2.48
C LEU A 236 -21.89 11.85 2.93
N SER A 237 -21.63 12.02 4.23
CA SER A 237 -20.25 12.01 4.75
C SER A 237 -19.52 10.69 4.51
N LEU A 238 -20.24 9.57 4.49
CA LEU A 238 -19.68 8.25 4.20
C LEU A 238 -19.47 8.02 2.69
N LEU A 239 -20.33 8.62 1.85
CA LEU A 239 -20.25 8.51 0.39
C LEU A 239 -19.27 9.50 -0.25
N LEU A 240 -18.91 10.60 0.42
CA LEU A 240 -17.96 11.61 -0.06
C LEU A 240 -16.62 11.01 -0.56
N PRO A 241 -15.96 10.09 0.16
CA PRO A 241 -14.75 9.41 -0.35
C PRO A 241 -14.95 8.71 -1.69
N PHE A 242 -16.08 8.02 -1.88
CA PHE A 242 -16.39 7.31 -3.13
C PHE A 242 -16.74 8.29 -4.26
N GLY A 243 -17.46 9.37 -3.95
CA GLY A 243 -17.70 10.47 -4.88
C GLY A 243 -16.39 11.15 -5.32
N SER A 244 -15.43 11.31 -4.41
CA SER A 244 -14.08 11.80 -4.72
C SER A 244 -13.32 10.84 -5.62
N LEU A 245 -13.34 9.53 -5.33
CA LEU A 245 -12.73 8.50 -6.17
C LEU A 245 -13.26 8.57 -7.61
N TYR A 246 -14.59 8.64 -7.77
CA TYR A 246 -15.21 8.81 -9.08
C TYR A 246 -14.88 10.17 -9.74
N GLY A 247 -14.87 11.25 -8.97
CA GLY A 247 -14.51 12.58 -9.49
C GLY A 247 -13.07 12.64 -10.01
N VAL A 248 -12.11 12.08 -9.26
CA VAL A 248 -10.70 11.98 -9.67
C VAL A 248 -10.56 11.11 -10.93
N ARG A 249 -11.35 10.04 -11.06
CA ARG A 249 -11.45 9.27 -12.31
C ARG A 249 -11.85 10.15 -13.49
N LYS A 250 -12.96 10.90 -13.36
CA LYS A 250 -13.48 11.75 -14.43
C LYS A 250 -12.54 12.88 -14.84
N VAL A 251 -11.82 13.45 -13.88
CA VAL A 251 -10.76 14.42 -14.19
C VAL A 251 -9.64 13.78 -15.00
N GLN A 252 -9.17 12.59 -14.61
CA GLN A 252 -8.15 11.86 -15.38
C GLN A 252 -8.64 11.50 -16.79
N GLU A 253 -9.84 10.96 -16.94
CA GLU A 253 -10.43 10.64 -18.26
C GLU A 253 -10.54 11.89 -19.14
N ALA A 254 -10.94 13.03 -18.58
CA ALA A 254 -11.05 14.28 -19.32
C ALA A 254 -9.69 14.83 -19.80
N GLU A 255 -8.67 14.81 -18.94
CA GLU A 255 -7.31 15.21 -19.33
C GLU A 255 -6.69 14.23 -20.33
N ASN A 256 -6.92 12.93 -20.17
CA ASN A 256 -6.46 11.91 -21.12
C ASN A 256 -7.16 12.03 -22.47
N LEU A 257 -8.46 12.33 -22.51
CA LEU A 257 -9.17 12.60 -23.76
C LEU A 257 -8.59 13.83 -24.46
N LYS A 258 -8.30 14.89 -23.71
CA LYS A 258 -7.72 16.13 -24.25
C LYS A 258 -6.29 15.95 -24.76
N CYS A 259 -5.45 15.22 -24.02
CA CYS A 259 -4.04 15.07 -24.34
C CYS A 259 -3.76 13.93 -25.33
N TYR A 260 -4.55 12.86 -25.26
CA TYR A 260 -4.26 11.58 -25.91
C TYR A 260 -5.44 11.04 -26.72
N GLN A 261 -6.57 11.75 -26.79
CA GLN A 261 -7.77 11.33 -27.53
C GLN A 261 -8.41 10.02 -27.02
N ILE A 262 -8.10 9.60 -25.78
CA ILE A 262 -8.64 8.40 -25.15
C ILE A 262 -9.19 8.70 -23.76
N ALA A 263 -10.41 8.24 -23.48
CA ALA A 263 -11.11 8.47 -22.21
C ALA A 263 -10.94 7.28 -21.22
N ALA A 264 -9.69 6.90 -20.95
CA ALA A 264 -9.34 5.81 -20.03
C ALA A 264 -8.30 6.29 -19.00
N VAL A 265 -8.30 5.76 -17.78
CA VAL A 265 -7.28 6.09 -16.77
C VAL A 265 -6.12 5.08 -16.72
N ASN A 266 -6.35 3.87 -17.20
CA ASN A 266 -5.32 2.85 -17.32
C ASN A 266 -5.56 1.98 -18.55
N ASP A 267 -4.58 2.01 -19.46
CA ASP A 267 -4.60 1.30 -20.74
C ASP A 267 -4.65 -0.23 -20.55
N ARG A 268 -4.00 -0.72 -19.51
CA ARG A 268 -3.95 -2.15 -19.25
C ARG A 268 -5.28 -2.73 -18.73
N SER A 269 -6.22 -1.90 -18.26
CA SER A 269 -7.49 -2.40 -17.68
C SER A 269 -8.77 -1.85 -18.31
N GLU A 270 -8.72 -0.76 -19.09
CA GLU A 270 -9.92 -0.05 -19.54
C GLU A 270 -10.06 0.10 -21.06
N THR A 271 -9.05 -0.24 -21.84
CA THR A 271 -9.00 -0.02 -23.31
C THR A 271 -9.03 -1.35 -24.07
N ASN A 272 -9.03 -1.32 -25.39
CA ASN A 272 -8.98 -2.52 -26.22
C ASN A 272 -7.68 -3.31 -26.03
N PHE A 273 -6.60 -2.68 -25.56
CA PHE A 273 -5.39 -3.41 -25.17
C PHE A 273 -5.69 -4.44 -24.07
N ALA A 274 -6.50 -4.07 -23.07
CA ALA A 274 -6.93 -4.99 -22.02
C ALA A 274 -7.75 -6.17 -22.58
N VAL A 275 -8.56 -5.93 -23.61
CA VAL A 275 -9.35 -6.95 -24.31
C VAL A 275 -8.43 -7.90 -25.08
N VAL A 276 -7.48 -7.37 -25.85
CA VAL A 276 -6.49 -8.18 -26.58
C VAL A 276 -5.68 -9.06 -25.64
N MET A 277 -5.15 -8.49 -24.55
CA MET A 277 -4.41 -9.29 -23.56
C MET A 277 -5.30 -10.36 -22.92
N ASN A 278 -6.56 -10.06 -22.63
CA ASN A 278 -7.51 -11.04 -22.14
C ASN A 278 -7.68 -12.19 -23.15
N LEU A 279 -7.91 -11.89 -24.43
CA LEU A 279 -8.06 -12.90 -25.49
C LEU A 279 -6.79 -13.75 -25.64
N LEU A 280 -5.61 -13.13 -25.64
CA LEU A 280 -4.33 -13.84 -25.70
C LEU A 280 -4.15 -14.79 -24.51
N HIS A 281 -4.54 -14.37 -23.31
CA HIS A 281 -4.54 -15.23 -22.13
C HIS A 281 -5.53 -16.40 -22.23
N HIS A 282 -6.53 -16.35 -23.12
CA HIS A 282 -7.52 -17.42 -23.28
C HIS A 282 -7.13 -18.44 -24.36
N ILE A 283 -6.11 -18.18 -25.17
CA ILE A 283 -5.68 -19.11 -26.23
C ILE A 283 -5.11 -20.39 -25.60
N ASP A 284 -5.71 -21.53 -25.97
CA ASP A 284 -5.13 -22.86 -25.76
C ASP A 284 -4.05 -23.10 -26.80
N ASP A 285 -2.79 -23.11 -26.37
CA ASP A 285 -1.64 -23.32 -27.24
C ASP A 285 -1.52 -24.75 -27.79
N GLY A 286 -2.37 -25.69 -27.34
CA GLY A 286 -2.42 -27.07 -27.80
C GLY A 286 -1.21 -27.93 -27.39
N THR A 287 -0.25 -27.36 -26.67
CA THR A 287 0.94 -28.07 -26.18
C THR A 287 0.69 -28.77 -24.84
N GLY A 288 -0.38 -28.35 -24.16
CA GLY A 288 -0.70 -28.71 -22.79
C GLY A 288 0.42 -28.36 -21.81
N ARG A 289 1.38 -27.49 -22.17
CA ARG A 289 2.52 -27.10 -21.33
C ARG A 289 2.07 -26.24 -20.16
N MET A 290 1.18 -25.29 -20.41
CA MET A 290 0.60 -24.44 -19.37
C MET A 290 -0.26 -25.24 -18.37
N ASP A 291 -0.62 -26.48 -18.69
CA ASP A 291 -1.32 -27.40 -17.77
C ASP A 291 -0.38 -28.26 -16.91
N ARG A 292 0.95 -28.22 -17.15
CA ARG A 292 1.94 -29.07 -16.47
C ARG A 292 2.38 -28.52 -15.11
N VAL A 293 3.28 -29.26 -14.45
CA VAL A 293 3.78 -28.98 -13.09
C VAL A 293 4.49 -27.62 -13.04
N ARG A 294 4.43 -26.99 -11.86
CA ARG A 294 4.93 -25.67 -11.44
C ARG A 294 6.15 -25.08 -12.16
N GLU A 295 7.19 -25.85 -12.44
CA GLU A 295 8.42 -25.36 -13.10
C GLU A 295 8.25 -25.13 -14.62
N GLN A 296 7.11 -25.51 -15.18
CA GLN A 296 6.85 -25.47 -16.63
C GLN A 296 5.73 -24.49 -17.02
N ASP A 297 5.06 -23.87 -16.05
CA ASP A 297 3.91 -22.97 -16.25
C ASP A 297 4.18 -21.56 -15.66
N GLN A 298 5.29 -20.96 -16.08
CA GLN A 298 5.65 -19.58 -15.72
C GLN A 298 5.16 -18.56 -16.75
N GLU A 299 4.87 -18.99 -17.97
CA GLU A 299 4.37 -18.14 -19.06
C GLU A 299 2.90 -17.76 -18.81
N TRP A 300 2.48 -16.56 -19.24
CA TRP A 300 1.06 -16.18 -19.27
C TRP A 300 0.49 -16.17 -20.68
N VAL A 301 1.35 -15.94 -21.67
CA VAL A 301 1.11 -16.12 -23.10
C VAL A 301 2.34 -16.85 -23.64
N SER A 302 2.16 -18.05 -24.20
CA SER A 302 3.27 -18.81 -24.79
C SER A 302 3.59 -18.32 -26.20
N ARG A 303 4.79 -18.65 -26.71
CA ARG A 303 5.18 -18.33 -28.09
C ARG A 303 4.21 -18.95 -29.08
N GLU A 304 3.78 -20.18 -28.81
CA GLU A 304 2.80 -20.90 -29.63
C GLU A 304 1.42 -20.21 -29.62
N ALA A 305 0.93 -19.74 -28.47
CA ALA A 305 -0.31 -18.97 -28.40
C ALA A 305 -0.23 -17.66 -29.21
N MET A 306 0.89 -16.94 -29.10
CA MET A 306 1.12 -15.71 -29.86
C MET A 306 1.20 -15.99 -31.38
N GLN A 307 1.86 -17.07 -31.79
CA GLN A 307 1.90 -17.48 -33.21
C GLN A 307 0.51 -17.86 -33.74
N GLN A 308 -0.32 -18.53 -32.94
CA GLN A 308 -1.71 -18.80 -33.31
C GLN A 308 -2.51 -17.51 -33.48
N ALA A 309 -2.39 -16.56 -32.54
CA ALA A 309 -3.02 -15.24 -32.63
C ALA A 309 -2.60 -14.50 -33.92
N VAL A 310 -1.28 -14.44 -34.18
CA VAL A 310 -0.74 -13.87 -35.41
C VAL A 310 -1.31 -14.58 -36.63
N SER A 311 -1.44 -15.91 -36.64
CA SER A 311 -1.96 -16.66 -37.81
C SER A 311 -3.42 -16.36 -38.19
N VAL A 312 -4.22 -15.83 -37.25
CA VAL A 312 -5.65 -15.59 -37.45
C VAL A 312 -6.03 -14.10 -37.49
N SER A 313 -5.12 -13.21 -37.10
CA SER A 313 -5.32 -11.75 -37.07
C SER A 313 -4.50 -11.07 -38.18
N PRO A 314 -5.14 -10.58 -39.26
CA PRO A 314 -4.50 -9.74 -40.25
C PRO A 314 -3.72 -8.55 -39.67
N ALA A 315 -4.25 -7.88 -38.64
CA ALA A 315 -3.57 -6.78 -37.98
C ALA A 315 -2.25 -7.23 -37.32
N LEU A 316 -2.26 -8.35 -36.58
CA LEU A 316 -1.03 -8.91 -35.99
C LEU A 316 -0.07 -9.48 -37.04
N GLN A 317 -0.56 -9.97 -38.19
CA GLN A 317 0.29 -10.38 -39.31
C GLN A 317 1.11 -9.23 -39.89
N GLU A 318 0.53 -8.02 -39.94
CA GLU A 318 1.20 -6.85 -40.49
C GLU A 318 2.47 -6.51 -39.72
N ILE A 319 2.47 -6.70 -38.41
CA ILE A 319 3.60 -6.43 -37.51
C ILE A 319 4.32 -7.71 -37.04
N ARG A 320 4.22 -8.79 -37.80
CA ARG A 320 4.73 -10.11 -37.38
C ARG A 320 6.25 -10.11 -37.13
N GLU A 321 7.00 -9.29 -37.86
CA GLU A 321 8.46 -9.22 -37.77
C GLU A 321 8.84 -8.51 -36.47
N GLU A 322 8.17 -7.40 -36.16
CA GLU A 322 8.30 -6.68 -34.89
C GLU A 322 7.92 -7.57 -33.70
N ILE A 323 6.84 -8.34 -33.80
CA ILE A 323 6.46 -9.29 -32.74
C ILE A 323 7.57 -10.33 -32.53
N GLN A 324 8.23 -10.83 -33.58
CA GLN A 324 9.33 -11.79 -33.45
C GLN A 324 10.57 -11.15 -32.82
N ASP A 325 10.98 -9.98 -33.30
CA ASP A 325 12.14 -9.25 -32.79
C ASP A 325 11.98 -8.91 -31.31
N TYR A 326 10.81 -8.38 -30.92
CA TYR A 326 10.53 -8.07 -29.52
C TYR A 326 10.30 -9.32 -28.68
N TRP A 327 9.78 -10.41 -29.25
CA TRP A 327 9.71 -11.67 -28.52
C TRP A 327 11.12 -12.12 -28.09
N ASP A 328 12.06 -12.14 -29.02
CA ASP A 328 13.42 -12.60 -28.75
C ASP A 328 14.19 -11.60 -27.86
N ALA A 329 13.87 -10.31 -27.90
CA ALA A 329 14.45 -9.30 -26.99
C ALA A 329 13.94 -9.40 -25.54
N TRP A 330 12.67 -9.79 -25.34
CA TRP A 330 12.04 -9.89 -24.03
C TRP A 330 12.12 -11.30 -23.41
N ALA A 331 12.36 -12.32 -24.24
CA ALA A 331 12.52 -13.69 -23.79
C ALA A 331 13.77 -13.84 -22.91
N GLY A 332 13.66 -14.63 -21.85
CA GLY A 332 14.83 -15.05 -21.07
C GLY A 332 15.71 -16.03 -21.86
N ASP A 333 16.80 -16.49 -21.25
CA ASP A 333 17.75 -17.44 -21.87
C ASP A 333 17.11 -18.76 -22.35
N ASN A 334 15.94 -19.10 -21.80
CA ASN A 334 15.13 -20.26 -22.18
C ASN A 334 14.25 -20.01 -23.44
N GLY A 335 14.30 -18.82 -24.04
CA GLY A 335 13.52 -18.42 -25.21
C GLY A 335 12.05 -18.11 -24.91
N ARG A 336 11.68 -17.93 -23.63
CA ARG A 336 10.30 -17.76 -23.17
C ARG A 336 10.11 -16.44 -22.44
N ILE A 337 8.88 -15.94 -22.49
CA ILE A 337 8.46 -14.73 -21.77
C ILE A 337 7.61 -15.15 -20.57
N GLU A 338 8.16 -14.97 -19.38
CA GLU A 338 7.51 -15.36 -18.13
C GLU A 338 6.56 -14.26 -17.63
N GLY A 339 5.49 -14.66 -16.96
CA GLY A 339 4.63 -13.74 -16.24
C GLY A 339 3.89 -12.73 -17.12
N ASP A 340 3.71 -11.54 -16.56
CA ASP A 340 3.02 -10.43 -17.23
C ASP A 340 3.85 -9.71 -18.28
N ILE A 341 5.11 -10.15 -18.51
CA ILE A 341 6.07 -9.47 -19.39
C ILE A 341 5.61 -9.45 -20.86
N ALA A 342 4.82 -10.45 -21.29
CA ALA A 342 4.26 -10.50 -22.64
C ALA A 342 3.44 -9.24 -22.99
N SER A 343 2.86 -8.58 -21.98
CA SER A 343 2.15 -7.31 -22.16
C SER A 343 3.08 -6.17 -22.59
N TRP A 344 4.31 -6.11 -22.06
CA TRP A 344 5.30 -5.09 -22.44
C TRP A 344 5.86 -5.37 -23.84
N MET A 345 6.19 -6.63 -24.10
CA MET A 345 6.64 -7.09 -25.42
C MET A 345 5.66 -6.68 -26.52
N LEU A 346 4.36 -6.97 -26.36
CA LEU A 346 3.36 -6.63 -27.37
C LEU A 346 3.24 -5.12 -27.58
N ARG A 347 3.33 -4.32 -26.50
CA ARG A 347 3.24 -2.86 -26.60
C ARG A 347 4.45 -2.25 -27.33
N ASP A 348 5.64 -2.79 -27.10
CA ASP A 348 6.83 -2.37 -27.84
C ASP A 348 6.78 -2.78 -29.32
N ALA A 349 6.31 -3.99 -29.63
CA ALA A 349 6.12 -4.45 -31.01
C ALA A 349 5.12 -3.55 -31.77
N VAL A 350 3.96 -3.27 -31.17
CA VAL A 350 2.93 -2.40 -31.77
C VAL A 350 3.42 -0.95 -31.94
N ARG A 351 4.27 -0.46 -31.02
CA ARG A 351 4.94 0.84 -31.20
C ARG A 351 5.87 0.83 -32.39
N SER A 352 6.68 -0.22 -32.54
CA SER A 352 7.61 -0.36 -33.66
C SER A 352 6.87 -0.45 -35.00
N GLY A 353 5.71 -1.10 -35.01
CA GLY A 353 4.79 -1.12 -36.16
C GLY A 353 4.11 0.22 -36.46
N GLY A 354 4.33 1.28 -35.66
CA GLY A 354 3.87 2.64 -35.94
C GLY A 354 2.48 3.01 -35.39
N TYR A 355 1.87 2.15 -34.56
CA TYR A 355 0.48 2.34 -34.10
C TYR A 355 0.31 3.19 -32.83
N TYR A 356 1.41 3.58 -32.17
CA TYR A 356 1.40 4.46 -30.98
C TYR A 356 1.57 5.95 -31.32
N THR A 357 0.83 6.46 -32.31
CA THR A 357 0.85 7.89 -32.68
C THR A 357 0.08 8.76 -31.68
N ASP A 358 -1.12 8.33 -31.31
CA ASP A 358 -1.93 8.85 -30.21
C ASP A 358 -2.80 7.72 -29.60
N GLY A 359 -3.52 8.04 -28.52
CA GLY A 359 -4.30 7.04 -27.79
C GLY A 359 -5.50 6.52 -28.56
N ALA A 360 -6.12 7.33 -29.42
CA ALA A 360 -7.24 6.86 -30.23
C ALA A 360 -6.76 5.88 -31.32
N ALA A 361 -5.64 6.19 -31.98
CA ALA A 361 -5.03 5.32 -32.98
C ALA A 361 -4.59 3.97 -32.39
N ALA A 362 -3.89 3.99 -31.25
CA ALA A 362 -3.46 2.76 -30.58
C ALA A 362 -4.66 1.91 -30.12
N ASP A 363 -5.67 2.53 -29.52
CA ASP A 363 -6.89 1.84 -29.07
C ASP A 363 -7.71 1.28 -30.23
N ALA A 364 -7.77 1.98 -31.37
CA ALA A 364 -8.43 1.50 -32.59
C ALA A 364 -7.69 0.29 -33.20
N TYR A 365 -6.36 0.32 -33.21
CA TYR A 365 -5.56 -0.83 -33.64
C TYR A 365 -5.83 -2.06 -32.78
N TYR A 366 -5.77 -1.91 -31.44
CA TYR A 366 -6.11 -3.01 -30.55
C TYR A 366 -7.57 -3.44 -30.66
N GLY A 367 -8.49 -2.53 -30.97
CA GLY A 367 -9.89 -2.87 -31.26
C GLY A 367 -10.02 -3.79 -32.47
N THR A 368 -9.29 -3.49 -33.54
CA THR A 368 -9.23 -4.35 -34.73
C THR A 368 -8.69 -5.74 -34.40
N VAL A 369 -7.57 -5.81 -33.65
CA VAL A 369 -7.01 -7.09 -33.19
C VAL A 369 -8.01 -7.85 -32.32
N ALA A 370 -8.71 -7.17 -31.42
CA ALA A 370 -9.70 -7.80 -30.54
C ALA A 370 -10.84 -8.43 -31.34
N GLU A 371 -11.41 -7.69 -32.29
CA GLU A 371 -12.48 -8.18 -33.17
C GLU A 371 -12.04 -9.42 -33.97
N GLU A 372 -10.83 -9.40 -34.54
CA GLU A 372 -10.28 -10.52 -35.30
C GLU A 372 -10.06 -11.77 -34.44
N LEU A 373 -9.54 -11.61 -33.21
CA LEU A 373 -9.34 -12.71 -32.28
C LEU A 373 -10.67 -13.25 -31.74
N GLU A 374 -11.64 -12.39 -31.43
CA GLU A 374 -12.99 -12.79 -31.03
C GLU A 374 -13.69 -13.61 -32.12
N GLU A 375 -13.62 -13.16 -33.38
CA GLU A 375 -14.15 -13.91 -34.51
C GLU A 375 -13.46 -15.28 -34.63
N ALA A 376 -12.14 -15.34 -34.44
CA ALA A 376 -11.38 -16.57 -34.47
C ALA A 376 -11.77 -17.56 -33.36
N PHE A 377 -12.16 -17.09 -32.17
CA PHE A 377 -12.77 -17.94 -31.15
C PHE A 377 -14.17 -18.41 -31.56
N GLN A 378 -15.02 -17.52 -32.08
CA GLN A 378 -16.39 -17.83 -32.48
C GLN A 378 -16.47 -18.87 -33.61
N ASN A 379 -15.57 -18.79 -34.58
CA ASN A 379 -15.51 -19.73 -35.71
C ASN A 379 -14.66 -20.99 -35.43
N GLY A 380 -14.08 -21.10 -34.22
CA GLY A 380 -13.33 -22.27 -33.76
C GLY A 380 -11.90 -22.39 -34.31
N LYS A 381 -11.36 -21.33 -34.93
CA LYS A 381 -9.93 -21.26 -35.31
C LYS A 381 -9.01 -21.17 -34.10
N LEU A 382 -9.45 -20.45 -33.05
CA LEU A 382 -8.82 -20.45 -31.73
C LEU A 382 -9.65 -21.28 -30.75
N LYS A 383 -8.97 -21.95 -29.83
CA LYS A 383 -9.61 -22.72 -28.76
C LYS A 383 -9.40 -22.03 -27.43
N GLU A 384 -10.45 -22.01 -26.62
CA GLU A 384 -10.40 -21.42 -25.29
C GLU A 384 -9.81 -22.41 -24.28
N ARG A 385 -8.80 -21.95 -23.53
CA ARG A 385 -8.21 -22.69 -22.43
C ARG A 385 -9.16 -22.75 -21.24
N LYS A 386 -9.37 -23.95 -20.72
CA LYS A 386 -10.22 -24.19 -19.54
C LYS A 386 -9.50 -23.81 -18.24
N ALA A 387 -9.80 -22.63 -17.72
CA ALA A 387 -9.23 -22.14 -16.47
C ALA A 387 -10.18 -21.16 -15.75
N VAL A 388 -9.81 -20.72 -14.56
CA VAL A 388 -10.52 -19.68 -13.79
C VAL A 388 -9.84 -18.34 -14.05
N TYR A 389 -10.55 -17.41 -14.67
CA TYR A 389 -10.02 -16.08 -14.98
C TYR A 389 -10.54 -15.06 -13.96
N LEU A 390 -9.62 -14.42 -13.24
CA LEU A 390 -9.93 -13.43 -12.20
C LEU A 390 -9.74 -11.98 -12.67
N SER A 391 -9.00 -11.78 -13.77
CA SER A 391 -8.64 -10.47 -14.29
C SER A 391 -8.34 -10.58 -15.78
N SER A 392 -8.60 -9.52 -16.55
CA SER A 392 -8.16 -9.38 -17.94
C SER A 392 -6.64 -9.36 -18.08
N GLN A 393 -5.96 -9.09 -16.98
CA GLN A 393 -4.54 -8.82 -16.91
C GLN A 393 -3.72 -10.00 -16.43
N ALA A 394 -4.34 -11.18 -16.28
CA ALA A 394 -3.65 -12.36 -15.81
C ALA A 394 -4.08 -13.58 -16.60
N LYS A 395 -3.20 -14.57 -16.63
CA LYS A 395 -3.54 -15.89 -17.15
C LYS A 395 -4.67 -16.53 -16.36
N GLY A 396 -5.29 -17.55 -16.96
CA GLY A 396 -6.23 -18.41 -16.28
C GLY A 396 -5.53 -19.24 -15.19
N PHE A 397 -6.20 -19.38 -14.04
CA PHE A 397 -5.72 -20.15 -12.90
C PHE A 397 -6.40 -21.52 -12.83
N ARG A 398 -5.67 -22.55 -12.39
CA ARG A 398 -6.27 -23.84 -12.05
C ARG A 398 -6.78 -23.80 -10.62
N THR A 399 -7.76 -24.64 -10.30
CA THR A 399 -8.27 -24.78 -8.93
C THR A 399 -7.16 -25.09 -7.91
N LYS A 400 -6.12 -25.85 -8.34
CA LYS A 400 -4.96 -26.16 -7.50
C LYS A 400 -4.09 -24.95 -7.18
N ASP A 401 -4.00 -23.96 -8.07
CA ASP A 401 -3.18 -22.76 -7.85
C ASP A 401 -3.67 -21.97 -6.64
N PHE A 402 -4.99 -21.93 -6.41
CA PHE A 402 -5.57 -21.33 -5.21
C PHE A 402 -5.12 -22.03 -3.92
N THR A 403 -5.16 -23.36 -3.90
CA THR A 403 -4.79 -24.15 -2.71
C THR A 403 -3.29 -24.16 -2.47
N GLU A 404 -2.49 -24.21 -3.53
CA GLU A 404 -1.02 -24.21 -3.46
C GLU A 404 -0.45 -22.84 -3.11
N SER A 405 -1.24 -21.77 -3.25
CA SER A 405 -0.84 -20.42 -2.81
C SER A 405 -0.92 -20.26 -1.29
N ILE A 406 -1.68 -21.12 -0.61
CA ILE A 406 -1.91 -21.02 0.84
C ILE A 406 -0.61 -21.25 1.63
N PRO A 407 0.19 -22.32 1.42
CA PRO A 407 1.44 -22.51 2.15
C PRO A 407 2.43 -21.36 1.93
N LEU A 408 2.52 -20.87 0.69
CA LEU A 408 3.36 -19.73 0.34
C LEU A 408 2.90 -18.45 1.06
N THR A 409 1.59 -18.22 1.13
CA THR A 409 1.00 -17.10 1.88
C THR A 409 1.36 -17.17 3.36
N PHE A 410 1.25 -18.35 3.99
CA PHE A 410 1.66 -18.52 5.39
C PHE A 410 3.15 -18.25 5.59
N GLN A 411 4.00 -18.74 4.69
CA GLN A 411 5.43 -18.48 4.73
C GLN A 411 5.74 -16.99 4.62
N THR A 412 5.20 -16.31 3.61
CA THR A 412 5.40 -14.87 3.40
C THR A 412 4.84 -14.06 4.57
N PHE A 413 3.66 -14.40 5.08
CA PHE A 413 3.09 -13.75 6.26
C PHE A 413 4.02 -13.88 7.48
N TRP A 414 4.61 -15.07 7.68
CA TRP A 414 5.58 -15.28 8.76
C TRP A 414 6.84 -14.44 8.55
N GLU A 415 7.42 -14.46 7.35
CA GLU A 415 8.60 -13.66 7.01
C GLU A 415 8.37 -12.16 7.21
N ASP A 416 7.18 -11.68 6.84
CA ASP A 416 6.79 -10.28 7.04
C ASP A 416 6.60 -9.95 8.54
N ALA A 417 5.98 -10.85 9.30
CA ALA A 417 5.76 -10.68 10.73
C ALA A 417 7.06 -10.67 11.54
N VAL A 418 8.09 -11.40 11.09
CA VAL A 418 9.43 -11.41 11.73
C VAL A 418 10.42 -10.45 11.08
N TRP A 419 9.97 -9.63 10.13
CA TRP A 419 10.76 -8.58 9.47
C TRP A 419 11.98 -9.12 8.70
N THR A 420 11.91 -10.33 8.15
CA THR A 420 13.04 -11.03 7.50
C THR A 420 13.76 -10.15 6.49
N TRP A 421 13.00 -9.52 5.59
CA TRP A 421 13.50 -8.76 4.44
C TRP A 421 13.64 -7.26 4.72
N CYS A 422 13.47 -6.83 5.97
CA CYS A 422 13.68 -5.44 6.36
C CYS A 422 15.15 -5.18 6.65
N THR A 423 15.90 -4.91 5.59
CA THR A 423 17.29 -4.47 5.62
C THR A 423 17.47 -3.22 4.78
N GLU A 424 18.42 -2.39 5.20
CA GLU A 424 18.93 -1.30 4.41
C GLU A 424 20.32 -1.71 3.90
N GLU A 425 20.57 -1.43 2.61
CA GLU A 425 21.82 -1.76 1.92
C GLU A 425 22.40 -0.52 1.24
N GLU A 426 23.71 -0.34 1.39
CA GLU A 426 24.46 0.67 0.64
C GLU A 426 24.44 0.32 -0.85
N ASN A 427 23.90 1.22 -1.67
CA ASN A 427 23.79 1.02 -3.11
C ASN A 427 24.05 2.33 -3.85
N VAL A 428 24.65 2.22 -5.04
CA VAL A 428 24.98 3.37 -5.89
C VAL A 428 23.93 3.56 -6.98
N SER A 429 23.64 4.81 -7.30
CA SER A 429 22.73 5.16 -8.39
C SER A 429 23.34 4.85 -9.75
N GLN A 430 22.51 4.34 -10.65
CA GLN A 430 22.90 3.97 -12.01
C GLN A 430 22.25 4.94 -12.99
N GLY A 431 22.98 5.32 -14.05
CA GLY A 431 22.50 6.27 -15.04
C GLY A 431 23.63 7.07 -15.70
N SER A 432 23.29 7.73 -16.81
CA SER A 432 24.10 8.82 -17.35
C SER A 432 24.08 10.02 -16.39
N PRO A 433 25.11 10.90 -16.43
CA PRO A 433 25.10 12.14 -15.66
C PRO A 433 23.84 12.99 -15.85
N GLU A 434 23.33 13.08 -17.07
CA GLU A 434 22.14 13.86 -17.42
C GLU A 434 20.88 13.30 -16.73
N GLN A 435 20.70 11.97 -16.78
CA GLN A 435 19.59 11.29 -16.10
C GLN A 435 19.66 11.47 -14.58
N LEU A 436 20.85 11.33 -13.99
CA LEU A 436 21.05 11.50 -12.55
C LEU A 436 20.74 12.94 -12.12
N LEU A 437 21.23 13.94 -12.85
CA LEU A 437 20.94 15.36 -12.58
C LEU A 437 19.45 15.69 -12.71
N LEU A 438 18.77 15.10 -13.70
CA LEU A 438 17.33 15.23 -13.86
C LEU A 438 16.60 14.70 -12.60
N TRP A 439 16.95 13.50 -12.15
CA TRP A 439 16.33 12.91 -10.96
C TRP A 439 16.64 13.70 -9.69
N GLU A 440 17.89 14.17 -9.50
CA GLU A 440 18.25 15.01 -8.36
C GLU A 440 17.40 16.30 -8.33
N ARG A 441 17.10 16.87 -9.51
CA ARG A 441 16.24 18.05 -9.65
C ARG A 441 14.77 17.76 -9.34
N VAL A 442 14.21 16.68 -9.91
CA VAL A 442 12.81 16.28 -9.69
C VAL A 442 12.59 15.92 -8.22
N LEU A 443 13.48 15.13 -7.64
CA LEU A 443 13.37 14.62 -6.27
C LEU A 443 13.92 15.57 -5.21
N ARG A 444 14.63 16.64 -5.63
CA ARG A 444 15.35 17.58 -4.74
C ARG A 444 16.22 16.87 -3.71
N THR A 445 16.84 15.78 -4.13
CA THR A 445 17.58 14.86 -3.26
C THR A 445 18.83 14.44 -4.01
N ASN A 446 20.00 14.57 -3.37
CA ASN A 446 21.25 14.10 -3.95
C ASN A 446 21.50 12.64 -3.60
N THR A 447 22.14 11.91 -4.51
CA THR A 447 22.48 10.49 -4.35
C THR A 447 23.98 10.23 -4.54
N VAL A 448 24.43 9.00 -4.35
CA VAL A 448 25.78 8.57 -4.71
C VAL A 448 25.76 8.11 -6.16
N TRP A 449 26.53 8.76 -7.03
CA TRP A 449 26.70 8.35 -8.43
C TRP A 449 27.68 7.19 -8.55
N SER A 450 27.52 6.34 -9.56
CA SER A 450 28.49 5.30 -9.89
C SER A 450 29.83 5.89 -10.35
N ASP A 451 30.91 5.13 -10.15
CA ASP A 451 32.26 5.54 -10.59
C ASP A 451 32.31 5.78 -12.11
N THR A 452 31.59 4.97 -12.89
CA THR A 452 31.44 5.14 -14.33
C THR A 452 30.84 6.50 -14.68
N ALA A 453 29.77 6.91 -14.00
CA ALA A 453 29.14 8.21 -14.25
C ALA A 453 30.08 9.37 -13.88
N LEU A 454 30.83 9.26 -12.78
CA LEU A 454 31.83 10.25 -12.38
C LEU A 454 33.00 10.35 -13.36
N GLN A 455 33.48 9.20 -13.86
CA GLN A 455 34.54 9.17 -14.86
C GLN A 455 34.10 9.82 -16.17
N ASN A 456 32.89 9.52 -16.64
CA ASN A 456 32.31 10.15 -17.83
C ASN A 456 32.22 11.67 -17.67
N LEU A 457 31.77 12.15 -16.51
CA LEU A 457 31.69 13.58 -16.19
C LEU A 457 33.08 14.25 -16.19
N LYS A 458 34.09 13.58 -15.65
CA LYS A 458 35.48 14.09 -15.60
C LYS A 458 36.18 14.08 -16.95
N ALA A 459 35.81 13.13 -17.82
CA ALA A 459 36.38 12.98 -19.15
C ALA A 459 35.90 14.06 -20.14
N ASP A 460 34.73 14.67 -19.92
CA ASP A 460 34.26 15.84 -20.67
C ASP A 460 35.08 17.09 -20.26
N PRO A 461 35.88 17.69 -21.16
CA PRO A 461 36.69 18.87 -20.84
C PRO A 461 35.88 20.07 -20.34
N ASN A 462 34.60 20.16 -20.70
CA ASN A 462 33.72 21.23 -20.25
C ASN A 462 33.15 20.99 -18.85
N GLN A 463 33.26 19.77 -18.32
CA GLN A 463 32.66 19.36 -17.04
C GLN A 463 33.68 18.82 -16.03
N THR A 464 34.97 18.77 -16.36
CA THR A 464 36.02 18.23 -15.49
C THR A 464 36.02 18.83 -14.08
N GLU A 465 35.91 20.16 -13.95
CA GLU A 465 35.87 20.85 -12.64
C GLU A 465 34.62 20.45 -11.84
N TYR A 466 33.45 20.42 -12.50
CA TYR A 466 32.21 19.95 -11.89
C TYR A 466 32.33 18.48 -11.45
N GLY A 467 33.00 17.64 -12.25
CA GLY A 467 33.30 16.25 -11.92
C GLY A 467 34.10 16.06 -10.63
N GLN A 468 35.12 16.89 -10.41
CA GLN A 468 35.91 16.85 -9.17
C GLN A 468 35.09 17.29 -7.96
N LEU A 469 34.31 18.38 -8.09
CA LEU A 469 33.40 18.83 -7.03
C LEU A 469 32.33 17.78 -6.71
N ARG A 470 31.80 17.13 -7.75
CA ARG A 470 30.80 16.07 -7.62
C ARG A 470 31.36 14.85 -6.91
N GLU A 471 32.58 14.44 -7.21
CA GLU A 471 33.26 13.31 -6.55
C GLU A 471 33.41 13.57 -5.04
N ALA A 472 33.86 14.77 -4.65
CA ALA A 472 33.95 15.17 -3.24
C ALA A 472 32.57 15.16 -2.54
N LEU A 473 31.53 15.64 -3.21
CA LEU A 473 30.15 15.56 -2.71
C LEU A 473 29.68 14.11 -2.57
N ASN A 474 29.99 13.24 -3.53
CA ASN A 474 29.67 11.82 -3.51
C ASN A 474 30.23 11.15 -2.26
N SER A 475 31.50 11.41 -1.91
CA SER A 475 32.12 10.88 -0.68
C SER A 475 31.41 11.35 0.59
N GLN A 476 31.00 12.62 0.65
CA GLN A 476 30.24 13.15 1.80
C GLN A 476 28.85 12.52 1.92
N ILE A 477 28.17 12.30 0.79
CA ILE A 477 26.85 11.65 0.75
C ILE A 477 26.98 10.20 1.20
N ALA A 478 27.94 9.45 0.66
CA ALA A 478 28.17 8.04 0.99
C ALA A 478 28.47 7.86 2.49
N GLN A 479 29.35 8.70 3.06
CA GLN A 479 29.65 8.63 4.50
C GLN A 479 28.42 8.90 5.37
N ARG A 480 27.57 9.85 4.97
CA ARG A 480 26.32 10.15 5.69
C ARG A 480 25.33 9.01 5.57
N GLN A 481 25.15 8.47 4.36
CA GLN A 481 24.25 7.36 4.08
C GLN A 481 24.63 6.14 4.92
N LYS A 482 25.92 5.78 4.97
CA LYS A 482 26.43 4.70 5.83
C LYS A 482 26.07 4.83 7.31
N ARG A 483 26.07 6.05 7.85
CA ARG A 483 25.65 6.29 9.25
C ARG A 483 24.16 6.08 9.43
N VAL A 484 23.35 6.57 8.49
CA VAL A 484 21.87 6.44 8.53
C VAL A 484 21.45 4.98 8.34
N ALA A 485 22.07 4.31 7.37
CA ALA A 485 22.03 2.88 7.12
C ALA A 485 22.24 2.04 8.39
N SER A 486 23.36 2.28 9.08
CA SER A 486 23.69 1.58 10.32
C SER A 486 22.63 1.81 11.42
N LEU A 487 22.14 3.04 11.60
CA LEU A 487 21.08 3.35 12.56
C LEU A 487 19.75 2.67 12.20
N ALA A 488 19.39 2.69 10.92
CA ALA A 488 18.20 2.07 10.38
C ALA A 488 18.22 0.56 10.59
N ASN A 489 19.33 -0.09 10.25
CA ASN A 489 19.53 -1.52 10.49
C ASN A 489 19.49 -1.86 11.99
N GLY A 490 20.08 -1.04 12.86
CA GLY A 490 19.96 -1.21 14.31
C GLY A 490 18.52 -1.16 14.82
N ILE A 491 17.67 -0.30 14.25
CA ILE A 491 16.23 -0.27 14.53
C ILE A 491 15.56 -1.55 14.03
N SER A 492 15.81 -1.96 12.78
CA SER A 492 15.24 -3.18 12.20
C SER A 492 15.60 -4.43 13.01
N GLU A 493 16.85 -4.55 13.47
CA GLU A 493 17.28 -5.66 14.33
C GLU A 493 16.56 -5.69 15.68
N ALA A 494 16.33 -4.53 16.30
CA ALA A 494 15.54 -4.46 17.52
C ALA A 494 14.10 -4.99 17.31
N TRP A 495 13.50 -4.66 16.16
CA TRP A 495 12.17 -5.19 15.80
C TRP A 495 12.19 -6.68 15.50
N LYS A 496 13.19 -7.20 14.78
CA LYS A 496 13.34 -8.64 14.54
C LYS A 496 13.37 -9.42 15.85
N VAL A 497 14.11 -8.94 16.84
CA VAL A 497 14.16 -9.55 18.19
C VAL A 497 12.81 -9.48 18.91
N LEU A 498 12.08 -8.38 18.77
CA LEU A 498 10.79 -8.18 19.44
C LEU A 498 9.60 -8.84 18.72
N SER A 499 9.75 -9.20 17.45
CA SER A 499 8.67 -9.65 16.58
C SER A 499 7.86 -10.82 17.13
N VAL A 500 8.51 -11.93 17.49
CA VAL A 500 7.82 -13.13 18.00
C VAL A 500 7.07 -12.84 19.31
N PRO A 501 7.67 -12.20 20.33
CA PRO A 501 6.92 -11.73 21.50
C PRO A 501 5.72 -10.83 21.15
N LEU A 502 5.90 -9.85 20.25
CA LEU A 502 4.85 -8.92 19.85
C LEU A 502 3.69 -9.65 19.17
N MET A 503 3.98 -10.60 18.29
CA MET A 503 2.97 -11.42 17.63
C MET A 503 2.22 -12.32 18.62
N ILE A 504 2.89 -12.93 19.60
CA ILE A 504 2.20 -13.68 20.68
C ILE A 504 1.25 -12.75 21.44
N LEU A 505 1.70 -11.55 21.80
CA LEU A 505 0.86 -10.54 22.45
C LEU A 505 -0.31 -10.09 21.55
N ALA A 506 -0.10 -10.01 20.24
CA ALA A 506 -1.12 -9.68 19.26
C ALA A 506 -2.24 -10.74 19.26
N VAL A 507 -1.86 -12.02 19.19
CA VAL A 507 -2.78 -13.16 19.23
C VAL A 507 -3.55 -13.19 20.56
N LEU A 508 -2.87 -13.06 21.69
CA LEU A 508 -3.52 -13.02 23.01
C LEU A 508 -4.49 -11.83 23.13
N GLY A 509 -4.10 -10.68 22.58
CA GLY A 509 -4.94 -9.49 22.51
C GLY A 509 -6.18 -9.70 21.64
N TYR A 510 -6.04 -10.36 20.50
CA TYR A 510 -7.17 -10.73 19.64
C TYR A 510 -8.12 -11.70 20.36
N LEU A 511 -7.60 -12.73 21.05
CA LEU A 511 -8.40 -13.65 21.86
C LEU A 511 -9.15 -12.92 23.00
N CYS A 512 -8.56 -11.87 23.58
CA CYS A 512 -9.26 -11.02 24.55
C CYS A 512 -10.47 -10.30 23.95
N THR A 513 -10.45 -9.95 22.65
CA THR A 513 -11.63 -9.35 22.00
C THR A 513 -12.78 -10.35 21.91
N ILE A 514 -12.50 -11.61 21.59
CA ILE A 514 -13.49 -12.69 21.53
C ILE A 514 -14.06 -12.96 22.93
N ALA A 515 -13.20 -13.13 23.94
CA ALA A 515 -13.63 -13.32 25.32
C ALA A 515 -14.44 -12.12 25.85
N GLY A 516 -14.01 -10.90 25.49
CA GLY A 516 -14.71 -9.66 25.79
C GLY A 516 -16.11 -9.61 25.18
N MET A 517 -16.26 -9.99 23.91
CA MET A 517 -17.56 -10.10 23.23
C MET A 517 -18.49 -11.10 23.91
N ILE A 518 -18.01 -12.29 24.27
CA ILE A 518 -18.80 -13.31 24.97
C ILE A 518 -19.28 -12.78 26.32
N ARG A 519 -18.42 -12.08 27.07
CA ARG A 519 -18.78 -11.46 28.35
C ARG A 519 -19.78 -10.31 28.17
N ASP A 520 -19.59 -9.47 27.17
CA ASP A 520 -20.42 -8.30 26.88
C ASP A 520 -21.77 -8.68 26.24
N ARG A 521 -21.95 -9.90 25.73
CA ARG A 521 -23.26 -10.44 25.33
C ARG A 521 -24.29 -10.37 26.49
N LYS A 522 -23.83 -10.36 27.75
CA LYS A 522 -24.65 -10.17 28.95
C LYS A 522 -24.83 -8.70 29.38
N ARG A 523 -24.11 -7.74 28.76
CA ARG A 523 -24.11 -6.31 29.09
C ARG A 523 -23.90 -5.45 27.84
N ASP A 524 -24.97 -5.01 27.18
CA ASP A 524 -24.94 -4.13 25.98
C ASP A 524 -23.93 -4.62 24.90
N PRO A 525 -24.35 -5.50 23.98
CA PRO A 525 -23.49 -6.12 22.96
C PRO A 525 -22.81 -5.11 22.01
N GLU A 526 -23.23 -3.85 22.06
CA GLU A 526 -22.74 -2.76 21.25
C GLU A 526 -21.53 -2.03 21.87
N LYS A 527 -20.94 -2.60 22.93
CA LYS A 527 -19.72 -2.15 23.60
C LYS A 527 -18.44 -2.46 22.82
N GLN A 528 -17.39 -1.72 23.18
CA GLN A 528 -16.12 -1.52 22.46
C GLN A 528 -15.42 -2.82 21.99
N TRP A 529 -15.66 -3.98 22.62
CA TRP A 529 -15.03 -5.25 22.24
C TRP A 529 -15.48 -5.79 20.88
N PHE A 530 -16.77 -5.70 20.53
CA PHE A 530 -17.23 -6.09 19.17
C PHE A 530 -16.61 -5.21 18.09
N SER A 531 -16.55 -3.89 18.36
CA SER A 531 -15.92 -2.96 17.42
C SER A 531 -14.42 -3.20 17.27
N LEU A 532 -13.73 -3.55 18.36
CA LEU A 532 -12.32 -3.92 18.34
C LEU A 532 -12.09 -5.20 17.54
N TRP A 533 -12.86 -6.26 17.82
CA TRP A 533 -12.79 -7.51 17.08
C TRP A 533 -13.00 -7.27 15.59
N LEU A 534 -14.08 -6.58 15.20
CA LEU A 534 -14.39 -6.34 13.80
C LEU A 534 -13.29 -5.56 13.07
N VAL A 535 -12.73 -4.51 13.71
CA VAL A 535 -11.61 -3.75 13.13
C VAL A 535 -10.37 -4.62 13.01
N MET A 536 -9.99 -5.37 14.06
CA MET A 536 -8.81 -6.25 14.01
C MET A 536 -8.98 -7.35 12.97
N THR A 537 -10.14 -7.99 12.88
CA THR A 537 -10.43 -9.00 11.86
C THR A 537 -10.36 -8.39 10.46
N GLY A 538 -10.91 -7.19 10.25
CA GLY A 538 -10.81 -6.50 8.97
C GLY A 538 -9.35 -6.22 8.57
N VAL A 539 -8.52 -5.74 9.50
CA VAL A 539 -7.08 -5.49 9.26
C VAL A 539 -6.34 -6.79 8.96
N LEU A 540 -6.58 -7.86 9.74
CA LEU A 540 -5.96 -9.17 9.54
C LEU A 540 -6.33 -9.78 8.18
N LEU A 541 -7.61 -9.76 7.82
CA LEU A 541 -8.07 -10.28 6.53
C LEU A 541 -7.53 -9.44 5.36
N SER A 542 -7.35 -8.13 5.55
CA SER A 542 -6.72 -7.27 4.54
C SER A 542 -5.24 -7.61 4.33
N ALA A 543 -4.49 -7.82 5.42
CA ALA A 543 -3.09 -8.25 5.35
C ALA A 543 -2.95 -9.63 4.68
N TRP A 544 -3.83 -10.56 5.06
CA TRP A 544 -3.87 -11.89 4.46
C TRP A 544 -4.20 -11.83 2.97
N LEU A 545 -5.20 -11.03 2.58
CA LEU A 545 -5.64 -10.94 1.19
C LEU A 545 -4.58 -10.27 0.30
N ASP A 546 -3.88 -9.25 0.79
CA ASP A 546 -2.75 -8.61 0.09
C ASP A 546 -1.67 -9.66 -0.25
N ILE A 547 -1.18 -10.39 0.76
CA ILE A 547 -0.17 -11.45 0.55
C ILE A 547 -0.74 -12.56 -0.34
N TYR A 548 -1.96 -13.02 -0.09
CA TYR A 548 -2.56 -14.12 -0.84
C TYR A 548 -2.69 -13.79 -2.33
N MET A 549 -3.15 -12.58 -2.66
CA MET A 549 -3.24 -12.11 -4.04
C MET A 549 -1.85 -12.04 -4.68
N VAL A 550 -0.86 -11.49 -3.97
CA VAL A 550 0.52 -11.43 -4.47
C VAL A 550 1.09 -12.82 -4.70
N CYS A 551 0.92 -13.75 -3.76
CA CYS A 551 1.34 -15.14 -3.90
C CYS A 551 0.63 -15.82 -5.08
N LEU A 552 -0.67 -15.59 -5.28
CA LEU A 552 -1.43 -16.20 -6.37
C LEU A 552 -0.97 -15.67 -7.74
N PHE A 553 -0.89 -14.35 -7.91
CA PHE A 553 -0.57 -13.71 -9.19
C PHE A 553 0.94 -13.74 -9.50
N SER A 554 1.80 -13.69 -8.50
CA SER A 554 3.27 -13.65 -8.70
C SER A 554 3.91 -15.03 -8.58
N ARG A 555 3.13 -16.11 -8.66
CA ARG A 555 3.64 -17.50 -8.56
C ARG A 555 4.72 -17.85 -9.57
N TRP A 556 4.69 -17.20 -10.72
CA TRP A 556 5.70 -17.38 -11.77
C TRP A 556 7.09 -16.88 -11.34
N LEU A 557 7.16 -15.99 -10.34
CA LEU A 557 8.39 -15.42 -9.78
C LEU A 557 9.04 -16.28 -8.68
N VAL A 558 8.51 -17.48 -8.39
CA VAL A 558 9.13 -18.41 -7.45
C VAL A 558 10.56 -18.71 -7.93
N GLY A 559 11.55 -18.45 -7.08
CA GLY A 559 12.96 -18.65 -7.43
C GLY A 559 13.65 -17.44 -8.07
N GLY A 560 12.93 -16.33 -8.34
CA GLY A 560 13.50 -15.11 -8.91
C GLY A 560 14.50 -14.41 -7.96
N PHE A 561 14.01 -13.83 -6.87
CA PHE A 561 14.88 -13.36 -5.79
C PHE A 561 14.23 -13.54 -4.41
N SER A 562 15.06 -13.59 -3.37
CA SER A 562 14.64 -13.80 -1.99
C SER A 562 13.75 -12.64 -1.49
N GLY A 563 12.56 -12.94 -0.98
CA GLY A 563 11.63 -11.92 -0.48
C GLY A 563 10.78 -11.23 -1.55
N ILE A 564 10.70 -11.76 -2.77
CA ILE A 564 9.90 -11.17 -3.86
C ILE A 564 8.42 -10.99 -3.52
N PHE A 565 7.81 -11.94 -2.81
CA PHE A 565 6.41 -11.83 -2.39
C PHE A 565 6.23 -10.72 -1.36
N SER A 566 7.16 -10.58 -0.42
CA SER A 566 7.19 -9.48 0.54
C SER A 566 7.40 -8.11 -0.13
N PHE A 567 8.14 -8.06 -1.23
CA PHE A 567 8.32 -6.83 -2.02
C PHE A 567 7.00 -6.36 -2.65
N TYR A 568 6.25 -7.28 -3.27
CA TYR A 568 4.96 -6.93 -3.90
C TYR A 568 3.81 -6.82 -2.90
N GLY A 569 3.84 -7.58 -1.79
CA GLY A 569 2.88 -7.57 -0.68
C GLY A 569 3.31 -6.70 0.51
N ASN A 570 4.09 -5.65 0.24
CA ASN A 570 4.74 -4.87 1.30
C ASN A 570 3.76 -4.11 2.23
N VAL A 571 2.47 -4.07 1.91
CA VAL A 571 1.44 -3.43 2.73
C VAL A 571 1.20 -4.24 4.01
N ALA A 572 1.27 -5.57 3.92
CA ALA A 572 1.06 -6.48 5.04
C ALA A 572 1.94 -6.15 6.26
N TYR A 573 3.20 -5.77 6.08
CA TYR A 573 4.10 -5.30 7.16
C TYR A 573 3.47 -4.24 8.06
N THR A 574 2.83 -3.22 7.46
CA THR A 574 2.21 -2.13 8.23
C THR A 574 0.93 -2.57 8.92
N LEU A 575 0.19 -3.50 8.31
CA LEU A 575 -1.04 -4.06 8.87
C LEU A 575 -0.74 -5.01 10.03
N ILE A 576 0.32 -5.81 9.94
CA ILE A 576 0.81 -6.67 11.02
C ILE A 576 1.24 -5.82 12.21
N ALA A 577 2.06 -4.77 12.01
CA ALA A 577 2.42 -3.85 13.10
C ALA A 577 1.19 -3.20 13.75
N LEU A 578 0.17 -2.84 12.95
CA LEU A 578 -1.08 -2.31 13.50
C LEU A 578 -1.81 -3.35 14.37
N LEU A 579 -1.86 -4.61 13.95
CA LEU A 579 -2.45 -5.70 14.73
C LEU A 579 -1.71 -5.93 16.06
N GLU A 580 -0.38 -5.87 16.05
CA GLU A 580 0.43 -5.96 17.27
C GLU A 580 0.11 -4.83 18.26
N ILE A 581 0.08 -3.59 17.78
CA ILE A 581 -0.28 -2.41 18.58
C ILE A 581 -1.70 -2.56 19.15
N MET A 582 -2.67 -2.97 18.32
CA MET A 582 -4.05 -3.18 18.74
C MET A 582 -4.17 -4.31 19.76
N GLY A 583 -3.46 -5.42 19.57
CA GLY A 583 -3.47 -6.56 20.48
C GLY A 583 -2.92 -6.22 21.86
N ILE A 584 -1.79 -5.51 21.93
CA ILE A 584 -1.25 -4.97 23.19
C ILE A 584 -2.29 -4.03 23.85
N GLY A 585 -2.94 -3.19 23.05
CA GLY A 585 -4.00 -2.32 23.52
C GLY A 585 -5.17 -3.08 24.15
N CYS A 586 -5.58 -4.19 23.52
CA CYS A 586 -6.61 -5.09 24.02
C CYS A 586 -6.19 -5.77 25.33
N LEU A 587 -4.94 -6.23 25.46
CA LEU A 587 -4.42 -6.81 26.71
C LEU A 587 -4.45 -5.79 27.87
N ILE A 588 -3.94 -4.58 27.63
CA ILE A 588 -3.96 -3.50 28.63
C ILE A 588 -5.40 -3.18 29.06
N ARG A 589 -6.32 -3.16 28.10
CA ARG A 589 -7.73 -2.93 28.36
C ARG A 589 -8.33 -4.05 29.22
N ALA A 590 -8.12 -5.30 28.85
CA ALA A 590 -8.63 -6.46 29.58
C ALA A 590 -8.11 -6.49 31.03
N ALA A 591 -6.82 -6.22 31.23
CA ALA A 591 -6.21 -6.12 32.55
C ALA A 591 -6.85 -5.02 33.41
N ARG A 592 -7.09 -3.84 32.83
CA ARG A 592 -7.76 -2.73 33.53
C ARG A 592 -9.19 -3.04 33.93
N GLU A 593 -9.96 -3.67 33.04
CA GLU A 593 -11.33 -4.08 33.34
C GLU A 593 -11.36 -5.11 34.48
N LYS A 594 -10.45 -6.10 34.46
CA LYS A 594 -10.33 -7.10 35.54
C LYS A 594 -9.95 -6.47 36.89
N LEU A 595 -9.04 -5.49 36.89
CA LEU A 595 -8.67 -4.74 38.10
C LEU A 595 -9.84 -3.89 38.62
N ALA A 596 -10.63 -3.29 37.72
CA ALA A 596 -11.80 -2.51 38.10
C ALA A 596 -12.92 -3.39 38.68
N ASP A 597 -13.12 -4.58 38.12
CA ASP A 597 -14.09 -5.56 38.64
C ASP A 597 -13.66 -6.06 40.04
N ARG A 598 -12.38 -6.39 40.24
CA ARG A 598 -11.84 -6.77 41.58
C ARG A 598 -12.05 -5.70 42.65
N LYS A 599 -11.78 -4.44 42.32
CA LYS A 599 -12.00 -3.32 43.26
C LYS A 599 -13.47 -3.16 43.64
N LYS A 600 -14.40 -3.51 42.75
CA LYS A 600 -15.84 -3.45 43.06
C LYS A 600 -16.25 -4.56 44.01
N THR A 601 -15.76 -5.79 43.83
CA THR A 601 -15.99 -6.88 44.77
C THR A 601 -15.36 -6.59 46.13
N ASP A 602 -14.13 -6.08 46.18
CA ASP A 602 -13.49 -5.72 47.46
C ASP A 602 -14.25 -4.61 48.22
N LEU A 603 -14.96 -3.72 47.51
CA LEU A 603 -15.80 -2.68 48.09
C LEU A 603 -17.17 -3.21 48.54
N SER A 604 -17.75 -4.20 47.85
CA SER A 604 -19.00 -4.85 48.31
C SER A 604 -18.74 -5.67 49.57
N ASP A 605 -17.65 -6.43 49.62
CA ASP A 605 -17.31 -7.29 50.76
C ASP A 605 -16.94 -6.47 52.02
N LYS A 606 -16.47 -5.23 51.84
CA LYS A 606 -16.24 -4.27 52.93
C LYS A 606 -17.50 -3.51 53.35
N GLY A 607 -18.50 -3.39 52.47
CA GLY A 607 -19.80 -2.78 52.76
C GLY A 607 -20.71 -3.70 53.56
N GLU A 608 -20.65 -5.01 53.34
CA GLU A 608 -21.43 -6.01 54.09
C GLU A 608 -20.98 -6.22 55.55
N LYS A 609 -19.81 -5.71 55.95
CA LYS A 609 -19.30 -5.78 57.33
C LYS A 609 -19.69 -4.58 58.22
N ARG A 610 -20.64 -3.73 57.82
CA ARG A 610 -21.06 -2.54 58.59
C ARG A 610 -22.52 -2.48 59.02
N ASP A 611 -23.29 -3.55 58.82
CA ASP A 611 -24.65 -3.65 59.35
C ASP A 611 -24.70 -4.64 60.53
N GLU A 612 -24.12 -4.24 61.67
CA GLU A 612 -24.54 -4.79 62.96
C GLU A 612 -25.85 -4.08 63.38
N PRO A 613 -26.91 -4.82 63.76
CA PRO A 613 -28.16 -4.21 64.16
C PRO A 613 -27.98 -3.57 65.54
N ILE A 614 -28.12 -2.25 65.60
CA ILE A 614 -28.29 -1.51 66.86
C ILE A 614 -29.52 -2.08 67.56
N ARG A 615 -29.31 -2.82 68.66
CA ARG A 615 -30.36 -3.19 69.61
C ARG A 615 -30.96 -1.90 70.18
N CYS A 616 -32.23 -1.65 69.89
CA CYS A 616 -33.06 -0.80 70.74
C CYS A 616 -33.40 -1.59 72.01
N GLU A 617 -32.74 -1.24 73.12
CA GLU A 617 -33.28 -1.50 74.46
C GLU A 617 -34.55 -0.65 74.64
N LYS A 618 -35.66 -1.33 74.92
CA LYS A 618 -36.80 -0.75 75.62
C LYS A 618 -36.48 -0.79 77.10
N ASP A 619 -36.55 0.35 77.77
CA ASP A 619 -37.09 0.45 79.13
C ASP A 619 -37.43 1.91 79.48
N GLN A 620 -38.61 2.04 80.10
CA GLN A 620 -39.29 3.22 80.68
C GLN A 620 -40.07 4.17 79.76
#